data_AF-A0A7C5PEW9-F1
#
_entry.id   AF-A0A7C5PEW9-F1
#
_cell.length_a   1.000
_cell.length_b   1.000
_cell.length_c   1.000
_cell.angle_alpha   90.00
_cell.angle_beta   90.00
_cell.angle_gamma   90.00
#
_symmetry.space_group_name_H-M   'P 1'
#
loop_
_entity.id
_entity.type
_entity.pdbx_description
1 polymer ?
#
loop_
_entity_poly.entity_id
_entity_poly.type
_entity_poly.pdbx_seq_one_letter_code
_entity_poly.pdbx_strand_id
1 'polypeptide(L)' 'MNQHRLLGVNIDHVATIRQARGTRYPEPIQAALVAEQAGADAITLHLREDRRHIQ' A
#
# COMPACT_ATOMS: atom_id res chain seq x y z
N MET A 1 24.23 -17.73 -10.94
CA MET A 1 23.08 -16.87 -11.26
C MET A 1 22.57 -16.26 -9.97
N ASN A 2 22.83 -14.97 -9.72
CA ASN A 2 22.18 -14.30 -8.60
C ASN A 2 20.70 -14.14 -8.97
N GLN A 3 19.82 -14.83 -8.23
CA GLN A 3 18.39 -14.55 -8.34
C GLN A 3 18.14 -13.22 -7.65
N HIS A 4 17.83 -12.20 -8.45
CA HIS A 4 17.34 -10.93 -7.94
C HIS A 4 15.97 -11.19 -7.31
N ARG A 5 15.89 -11.12 -5.98
CA ARG A 5 14.61 -11.21 -5.28
C ARG A 5 13.95 -9.85 -5.35
N LEU A 6 12.70 -9.83 -5.80
CA LEU A 6 11.88 -8.62 -5.85
C LEU A 6 11.04 -8.51 -4.57
N LEU A 7 10.78 -7.28 -4.12
CA LEU A 7 9.92 -6.96 -2.99
C LEU A 7 8.67 -6.23 -3.47
N GLY A 8 7.50 -6.83 -3.22
CA GLY A 8 6.21 -6.16 -3.32
C GLY A 8 5.76 -5.64 -1.95
N VAL A 9 5.40 -4.37 -1.84
CA VAL A 9 4.88 -3.77 -0.60
C VAL A 9 3.36 -3.66 -0.66
N ASN A 10 2.66 -4.34 0.26
CA ASN A 10 1.21 -4.21 0.39
C ASN A 10 0.83 -2.97 1.21
N ILE A 11 -0.05 -2.13 0.67
CA ILE A 11 -0.47 -0.86 1.29
C ILE A 11 -1.90 -0.87 1.88
N ASP A 12 -2.59 -2.01 1.90
CA ASP A 12 -4.00 -2.12 2.35
C ASP A 12 -4.19 -1.63 3.79
N HIS A 13 -3.19 -1.84 4.64
CA HIS A 13 -3.28 -1.46 6.05
C HIS A 13 -3.02 0.02 6.31
N VAL A 14 -2.39 0.76 5.39
CA VAL A 14 -2.37 2.23 5.44
C VAL A 14 -3.79 2.76 5.33
N ALA A 15 -4.56 2.25 4.37
CA ALA A 15 -5.96 2.59 4.21
C ALA A 15 -6.80 2.10 5.41
N THR A 16 -6.47 0.97 6.03
CA THR A 16 -7.15 0.50 7.25
C THR A 16 -7.10 1.55 8.38
N ILE A 17 -5.92 2.14 8.63
CA ILE A 17 -5.76 3.20 9.64
C ILE A 17 -6.55 4.46 9.27
N ARG A 18 -6.53 4.85 7.99
CA ARG A 18 -7.31 5.97 7.47
C ARG A 18 -8.81 5.78 7.72
N GLN A 19 -9.35 4.62 7.35
CA GLN A 19 -10.77 4.30 7.49
C GLN A 19 -11.21 4.20 8.94
N ALA A 20 -10.34 3.73 9.85
CA ALA A 20 -10.63 3.67 11.28
C ALA A 20 -10.94 5.05 11.90
N ARG A 21 -10.52 6.14 11.25
CA ARG A 21 -10.79 7.53 11.69
C ARG A 21 -11.65 8.33 10.72
N GLY A 22 -11.99 7.78 9.56
CA GLY A 22 -12.77 8.50 8.54
C GLY A 22 -12.10 9.79 8.05
N THR A 23 -10.78 9.87 8.10
CA THR A 23 -10.02 11.06 7.67
C THR A 23 -9.35 10.85 6.32
N ARG A 24 -8.62 11.86 5.83
CA ARG A 24 -7.82 11.74 4.60
C ARG A 24 -6.43 11.15 4.82
N TYR A 25 -6.02 10.95 6.07
CA TYR A 25 -4.67 10.50 6.42
C TYR A 25 -4.68 9.26 7.33
N PRO A 26 -3.64 8.42 7.27
CA PRO A 26 -2.56 8.43 6.28
C PRO A 26 -3.07 8.12 4.86
N GLU A 27 -2.38 8.64 3.85
CA GLU A 27 -2.81 8.54 2.46
C GLU A 27 -2.08 7.36 1.76
N PRO A 28 -2.81 6.36 1.22
CA PRO A 28 -2.20 5.18 0.61
C PRO A 28 -1.33 5.44 -0.62
N ILE A 29 -1.65 6.43 -1.46
CA ILE A 29 -0.82 6.80 -2.63
C ILE A 29 0.54 7.35 -2.14
N GLN A 30 0.56 8.18 -1.12
CA GLN A 30 1.77 8.68 -0.49
C GLN A 30 2.61 7.53 0.06
N ALA A 31 1.98 6.53 0.70
CA ALA A 31 2.69 5.34 1.16
C ALA A 31 3.27 4.50 -0.01
N ALA A 32 2.56 4.38 -1.13
CA ALA A 32 3.06 3.74 -2.34
C ALA A 32 4.32 4.44 -2.87
N LEU A 33 4.27 5.76 -3.03
CA LEU A 33 5.39 6.57 -3.51
C LEU A 33 6.62 6.46 -2.59
N VAL A 34 6.40 6.49 -1.27
CA VAL A 34 7.48 6.31 -0.30
C VAL A 34 8.07 4.91 -0.38
N ALA A 35 7.26 3.88 -0.56
CA ALA A 35 7.73 2.50 -0.69
C ALA A 35 8.56 2.30 -1.98
N GLU A 36 8.13 2.84 -3.13
CA GLU A 36 8.91 2.81 -4.37
C GLU A 36 10.25 3.54 -4.21
N GLN A 37 10.24 4.75 -3.63
CA GLN A 37 11.47 5.51 -3.36
C GLN A 37 12.42 4.79 -2.39
N ALA A 38 11.88 3.94 -1.50
CA ALA A 38 12.65 3.13 -0.56
C ALA A 38 13.16 1.79 -1.15
N GLY A 39 12.89 1.51 -2.43
CA GLY A 39 13.39 0.32 -3.13
C GLY A 39 12.40 -0.84 -3.22
N ALA A 40 11.10 -0.60 -3.05
CA ALA A 40 10.09 -1.58 -3.45
C ALA A 40 10.08 -1.73 -4.98
N ASP A 41 10.07 -2.97 -5.45
CA ASP A 41 10.00 -3.29 -6.89
C ASP A 41 8.55 -3.24 -7.41
N ALA A 42 7.57 -3.40 -6.51
CA ALA A 42 6.16 -3.32 -6.82
C ALA A 42 5.33 -2.86 -5.62
N ILE A 43 4.17 -2.28 -5.90
CA ILE A 43 3.15 -1.96 -4.91
C ILE A 43 1.97 -2.92 -5.09
N THR A 44 1.54 -3.51 -3.98
CA THR A 44 0.40 -4.43 -3.93
C THR A 44 -0.75 -3.79 -3.19
N LEU A 45 -1.95 -3.90 -3.72
CA LEU A 45 -3.18 -3.51 -3.05
C LEU A 45 -4.28 -4.50 -3.41
N HIS A 46 -5.27 -4.62 -2.53
CA HIS A 46 -6.44 -5.45 -2.75
C HIS A 46 -7.70 -4.59 -2.71
N LEU A 47 -8.29 -4.37 -3.90
CA LEU A 47 -9.59 -3.75 -4.03
C LEU A 47 -10.69 -4.75 -3.68
N ARG A 48 -11.19 -4.70 -2.44
CA ARG A 48 -12.27 -5.57 -2.00
C ARG A 48 -13.62 -5.10 -2.54
N GLU A 49 -14.52 -6.03 -2.79
CA GLU A 49 -15.92 -5.75 -3.13
C GLU A 49 -16.61 -4.86 -2.09
N ASP A 50 -16.35 -5.12 -0.80
CA ASP A 50 -16.89 -4.37 0.34
C ASP A 50 -16.19 -3.02 0.61
N ARG A 51 -15.17 -2.66 -0.18
CA ARG A 51 -14.39 -1.39 -0.04
C ARG A 51 -13.92 -1.10 1.39
N ARG A 52 -13.60 -2.15 2.15
CA ARG A 52 -13.24 -2.06 3.58
C ARG A 52 -12.00 -1.20 3.87
N HIS A 53 -11.04 -1.16 2.96
CA HIS A 53 -9.79 -0.39 3.12
C HIS A 53 -9.49 0.46 1.88
N ILE A 54 -9.01 -0.14 0.81
CA ILE A 54 -8.75 0.57 -0.46
C ILE A 54 -10.09 0.88 -1.12
N GLN A 55 -10.21 2.11 -1.64
CA GLN A 55 -11.42 2.63 -2.28
C GLN A 55 -11.10 3.14 -3.67
#